data_AF-A0A8C3U5K9-F1
#
_entry.id   AF-A0A8C3U5K9-F1
#
_cell.length_a   1.000
_cell.length_b   1.000
_cell.length_c   1.000
_cell.angle_alpha   90.00
_cell.angle_beta   90.00
_cell.angle_gamma   90.00
#
_symmetry.space_group_name_H-M   'P 1'
#
loop_
_entity.id
_entity.type
_entity.pdbx_description
1 polymer ?
#
loop_
_entity_poly.entity_id
_entity_poly.type
_entity_poly.pdbx_seq_one_letter_code
_entity_poly.pdbx_strand_id
1 'polypeptide(L)'
;TVETPQGTMYEGKRFHRQRITGVSILRAGETMEQALTAVCKDIRLGKILIQTNLDTGEPEVRRAALHYLRLPKEISEDYVILMDSTVSTGAAAMMAVRVLLDHDVQEDRIFLLSLLMAEMGVHSVAYAFPRVHIITTAVDKRVNEEFHIIPGIDRYFGTDGPSAWCESDSMDC
;
A
#
# COMPACT_ATOMS: atom_id res chain seq x y z
N THR A 1 -4.62 -5.18 33.12
CA THR A 1 -3.96 -4.65 34.33
C THR A 1 -2.56 -5.23 34.44
N VAL A 2 -1.61 -4.41 34.86
CA VAL A 2 -0.23 -4.81 35.13
C VAL A 2 0.17 -4.29 36.50
N GLU A 3 0.97 -5.05 37.22
CA GLU A 3 1.54 -4.63 38.50
C GLU A 3 2.82 -3.85 38.24
N THR A 4 2.91 -2.63 38.77
CA THR A 4 4.13 -1.83 38.64
C THR A 4 5.20 -2.31 39.65
N PRO A 5 6.49 -2.02 39.41
CA PRO A 5 7.55 -2.33 40.39
C PRO A 5 7.36 -1.69 41.77
N GLN A 6 6.43 -0.74 41.89
CA GLN A 6 6.07 -0.04 43.12
C GLN A 6 4.93 -0.74 43.88
N GLY A 7 4.41 -1.87 43.38
CA GLY A 7 3.29 -2.61 43.97
C GLY A 7 1.91 -2.00 43.69
N THR A 8 1.83 -1.02 42.77
CA THR A 8 0.56 -0.39 42.40
C THR A 8 -0.02 -1.08 41.17
N MET A 9 -1.31 -1.38 41.22
CA MET A 9 -2.03 -1.94 40.06
C MET A 9 -2.34 -0.83 39.05
N TYR A 10 -1.85 -0.98 37.82
CA TYR A 10 -2.10 -0.05 36.72
C TYR A 10 -2.99 -0.68 35.64
N GLU A 11 -4.02 0.06 35.21
CA GLU A 11 -4.89 -0.35 34.12
C GLU A 11 -4.28 0.00 32.76
N GLY A 12 -3.33 -0.83 32.33
CA GLY A 12 -2.76 -0.74 30.98
C GLY A 12 -3.65 -1.39 29.91
N LYS A 13 -3.46 -0.97 28.66
CA LYS A 13 -4.02 -1.64 27.49
C LYS A 13 -3.02 -2.65 26.93
N ARG A 14 -3.52 -3.83 26.55
CA ARG A 14 -2.74 -4.83 25.83
C ARG A 14 -3.38 -5.01 24.46
N PHE A 15 -2.57 -4.98 23.41
CA PHE A 15 -3.06 -5.38 22.09
C PHE A 15 -3.48 -6.85 22.18
N HIS A 16 -4.76 -7.12 21.89
CA HIS A 16 -5.29 -8.46 21.97
C HIS A 16 -4.54 -9.37 20.98
N ARG A 17 -4.54 -10.68 21.22
CA ARG A 17 -3.79 -11.72 20.49
C ARG A 17 -4.10 -11.87 18.99
N GLN A 18 -4.78 -10.90 18.38
CA GLN A 18 -5.04 -10.85 16.96
C GLN A 18 -3.71 -10.61 16.24
N ARG A 19 -3.36 -11.57 15.39
CA ARG A 19 -2.09 -11.56 14.66
C ARG A 19 -2.17 -10.51 13.57
N ILE A 20 -1.03 -9.90 13.29
CA ILE A 20 -0.87 -8.89 12.25
C ILE A 20 -0.07 -9.52 11.12
N THR A 21 -0.54 -9.34 9.90
CA THR A 21 0.15 -9.75 8.68
C THR A 21 0.39 -8.52 7.81
N GLY A 22 1.65 -8.24 7.49
CA GLY A 22 2.01 -7.21 6.51
C GLY A 22 1.97 -7.82 5.11
N VAL A 23 1.34 -7.13 4.16
CA VAL A 23 1.28 -7.56 2.76
C VAL A 23 1.82 -6.44 1.89
N SER A 24 2.88 -6.70 1.13
CA SER A 24 3.52 -5.68 0.29
C SER A 24 3.10 -5.84 -1.16
N ILE A 25 2.70 -4.73 -1.78
CA ILE A 25 2.51 -4.66 -3.22
C ILE A 25 3.88 -4.42 -3.86
N LEU A 26 4.38 -5.42 -4.58
CA LEU A 26 5.67 -5.35 -5.24
C LEU A 26 5.62 -4.38 -6.43
N ARG A 27 6.67 -3.60 -6.68
CA ARG A 27 7.98 -3.59 -5.98
C ARG A 27 8.08 -2.57 -4.85
N ALA A 28 7.28 -1.51 -4.90
CA ALA A 28 7.49 -0.35 -4.05
C ALA A 28 7.03 -0.55 -2.59
N GLY A 29 6.08 -1.46 -2.33
CA GLY A 29 5.66 -1.83 -0.99
C GLY A 29 6.74 -2.52 -0.16
N GLU A 30 7.72 -3.17 -0.80
CA GLU A 30 8.83 -3.88 -0.11
C GLU A 30 9.70 -2.92 0.73
N THR A 31 9.74 -1.65 0.34
CA THR A 31 10.48 -0.59 1.04
C THR A 31 10.00 -0.38 2.47
N MET A 32 8.74 -0.70 2.75
CA MET A 32 8.12 -0.53 4.07
C MET A 32 8.21 -1.77 4.94
N GLU A 33 8.57 -2.95 4.39
CA GLU A 33 8.70 -4.20 5.15
C GLU A 33 9.74 -4.08 6.26
N GLN A 34 10.86 -3.41 5.98
CA GLN A 34 11.94 -3.22 6.95
C GLN A 34 11.48 -2.38 8.14
N ALA A 35 10.76 -1.28 7.87
CA ALA A 35 10.21 -0.42 8.92
C ALA A 35 9.16 -1.16 9.77
N LEU A 36 8.29 -1.94 9.13
CA LEU A 36 7.27 -2.71 9.83
C LEU A 36 7.87 -3.80 10.72
N THR A 37 8.89 -4.51 10.22
CA THR A 37 9.58 -5.57 10.98
C THR A 37 10.39 -5.01 12.15
N ALA A 38 10.89 -3.77 12.03
CA ALA A 38 11.58 -3.09 13.13
C ALA A 38 10.66 -2.79 14.33
N VAL A 39 9.38 -2.52 14.08
CA VAL A 39 8.36 -2.26 15.12
C VAL A 39 7.73 -3.57 15.61
N CYS A 40 7.36 -4.46 14.69
CA CYS A 40 6.68 -5.72 14.97
C CYS A 40 7.58 -6.91 14.61
N LYS A 41 8.33 -7.43 15.60
CA LYS A 41 9.31 -8.50 15.38
C LYS A 41 8.73 -9.85 14.91
N ASP A 42 7.49 -10.16 15.32
CA ASP A 42 6.83 -11.43 15.01
C ASP A 42 5.78 -11.30 13.88
N ILE A 43 5.94 -10.32 12.98
CA ILE A 43 4.98 -10.09 11.90
C ILE A 43 5.17 -11.11 10.76
N ARG A 44 4.06 -11.58 10.18
CA ARG A 44 4.07 -12.39 8.95
C ARG A 44 4.05 -11.47 7.74
N LEU A 45 4.89 -11.76 6.74
CA LEU A 45 4.95 -11.00 5.50
C LEU A 45 4.37 -11.79 4.33
N GLY A 46 3.45 -11.16 3.61
CA GLY A 46 2.91 -11.60 2.32
C GLY A 46 3.37 -10.68 1.20
N LYS A 47 3.46 -11.20 -0.02
CA LYS A 47 3.88 -10.45 -1.21
C LYS A 47 2.88 -10.64 -2.34
N ILE A 48 2.50 -9.54 -2.97
CA ILE A 48 1.60 -9.52 -4.13
C ILE A 48 2.31 -8.76 -5.24
N LEU A 49 2.47 -9.36 -6.42
CA LEU A 49 2.93 -8.67 -7.61
C LEU A 49 1.73 -8.42 -8.53
N ILE A 50 1.48 -7.15 -8.77
CA ILE A 50 0.44 -6.71 -9.70
C ILE A 50 1.15 -5.96 -10.82
N GLN A 51 0.96 -6.41 -12.05
CA GLN A 51 1.46 -5.71 -13.22
C GLN A 51 0.26 -5.30 -14.07
N THR A 52 0.33 -4.08 -14.60
CA THR A 52 -0.65 -3.59 -15.57
C THR A 52 -0.13 -4.00 -16.94
N ASN A 53 -0.78 -4.94 -17.61
CA ASN A 53 -0.42 -5.28 -18.98
C ASN A 53 -0.89 -4.15 -19.90
N LEU A 54 0.01 -3.67 -20.74
CA LEU A 54 -0.25 -2.62 -21.74
C LEU A 54 -0.52 -3.22 -23.14
N ASP A 55 -0.35 -4.54 -23.30
CA ASP A 55 -0.31 -5.23 -24.60
C ASP A 55 -1.67 -5.75 -25.12
N THR A 56 -2.76 -5.59 -24.36
CA THR A 56 -4.07 -5.88 -24.94
C THR A 56 -4.38 -4.79 -25.96
N GLY A 57 -4.31 -5.10 -27.25
CA GLY A 57 -4.46 -4.19 -28.40
C GLY A 57 -5.81 -3.46 -28.54
N GLU A 58 -6.51 -3.24 -27.43
CA GLU A 58 -7.58 -2.28 -27.27
C GLU A 58 -6.98 -1.00 -26.64
N PRO A 59 -7.07 0.16 -27.28
CA PRO A 59 -6.30 1.37 -26.90
C PRO A 59 -6.61 1.97 -25.51
N GLU A 60 -7.52 1.39 -24.72
CA GLU A 60 -8.01 2.01 -23.47
C GLU A 60 -8.08 1.10 -22.24
N VAL A 61 -7.72 -0.19 -22.29
CA VAL A 61 -7.97 -1.10 -21.15
C VAL A 61 -6.70 -1.47 -20.37
N ARG A 62 -6.25 -0.57 -19.48
CA ARG A 62 -5.29 -0.90 -18.42
C ARG A 62 -5.90 -1.91 -17.44
N ARG A 63 -5.71 -3.21 -17.66
CA ARG A 63 -6.09 -4.25 -16.68
C ARG A 63 -4.91 -4.57 -15.76
N ALA A 64 -5.08 -4.33 -14.48
CA ALA A 64 -4.20 -4.84 -13.44
C ALA A 64 -4.38 -6.37 -13.36
N ALA A 65 -3.32 -7.11 -13.63
CA ALA A 65 -3.30 -8.57 -13.53
C ALA A 65 -2.47 -9.00 -12.31
N LEU A 66 -2.95 -10.03 -11.60
CA LEU A 66 -2.20 -10.67 -10.55
C LEU A 66 -1.15 -11.60 -11.18
N HIS A 67 0.13 -11.30 -11.01
CA HIS A 67 1.22 -12.09 -11.57
C HIS A 67 1.89 -13.00 -10.54
N TYR A 68 1.92 -12.59 -9.27
CA TYR A 68 2.51 -13.39 -8.19
C TYR A 68 1.76 -13.15 -6.89
N LEU A 69 1.53 -14.24 -6.16
CA LEU A 69 0.87 -14.20 -4.86
C LEU A 69 1.57 -15.15 -3.90
N ARG A 70 2.01 -14.61 -2.77
CA ARG A 70 2.52 -15.41 -1.65
C ARG A 70 1.97 -14.85 -0.35
N LEU A 71 0.93 -15.50 0.16
CA LEU A 71 0.27 -15.14 1.42
C LEU A 71 0.51 -16.23 2.49
N PRO A 72 0.52 -15.87 3.78
CA PRO A 72 0.50 -16.84 4.88
C PRO A 72 -0.76 -17.74 4.82
N LYS A 73 -0.69 -18.97 5.34
CA LYS A 73 -1.79 -19.95 5.26
C LYS A 73 -3.00 -19.67 6.18
N GLU A 74 -2.91 -18.66 7.05
CA GLU A 74 -3.93 -18.32 8.05
C GLU A 74 -4.11 -16.79 8.13
N ILE A 75 -4.56 -16.14 7.05
CA ILE A 75 -4.76 -14.68 7.02
C ILE A 75 -6.19 -14.23 7.33
N SER A 76 -7.18 -15.13 7.25
CA SER A 76 -8.60 -14.76 7.34
C SER A 76 -8.97 -14.03 8.65
N GLU A 77 -8.35 -14.43 9.77
CA GLU A 77 -8.62 -13.82 11.08
C GLU A 77 -7.64 -12.71 11.47
N ASP A 78 -6.62 -12.46 10.64
CA ASP A 78 -5.56 -11.49 10.93
C ASP A 78 -5.96 -10.07 10.54
N TYR A 79 -5.32 -9.09 11.18
CA TYR A 79 -5.26 -7.74 10.62
C TYR A 79 -4.23 -7.70 9.50
N VAL A 80 -4.64 -7.22 8.34
CA VAL A 80 -3.78 -7.14 7.16
C VAL A 80 -3.39 -5.70 6.92
N ILE A 81 -2.08 -5.43 6.95
CA ILE A 81 -1.51 -4.12 6.60
C ILE A 81 -1.02 -4.24 5.16
N LEU A 82 -1.81 -3.74 4.22
CA LEU A 82 -1.47 -3.67 2.81
C LEU A 82 -0.61 -2.44 2.55
N MET A 83 0.62 -2.63 2.08
CA MET A 83 1.62 -1.56 1.95
C MET A 83 1.92 -1.27 0.49
N ASP A 84 1.79 0.01 0.11
CA ASP A 84 2.20 0.53 -1.20
C ASP A 84 2.76 1.96 -1.09
N SER A 85 3.91 2.27 -1.70
CA SER A 85 4.56 3.58 -1.50
C SER A 85 3.74 4.73 -2.06
N THR A 86 3.15 4.53 -3.23
CA THR A 86 2.53 5.59 -4.04
C THR A 86 1.29 5.04 -4.71
N VAL A 87 0.13 5.61 -4.41
CA VAL A 87 -1.15 5.17 -4.96
C VAL A 87 -1.74 6.27 -5.84
N SER A 88 -1.61 6.12 -7.16
CA SER A 88 -2.16 7.07 -8.14
C SER A 88 -3.63 6.79 -8.46
N THR A 89 -3.92 5.79 -9.30
CA THR A 89 -5.30 5.43 -9.67
C THR A 89 -5.99 4.52 -8.65
N GLY A 90 -5.21 3.91 -7.74
CA GLY A 90 -5.73 2.89 -6.84
C GLY A 90 -5.94 1.52 -7.48
N ALA A 91 -5.67 1.33 -8.78
CA ALA A 91 -5.97 0.06 -9.46
C ALA A 91 -5.23 -1.15 -8.86
N ALA A 92 -3.93 -1.00 -8.54
CA ALA A 92 -3.15 -2.04 -7.90
C ALA A 92 -3.64 -2.32 -6.47
N ALA A 93 -3.89 -1.27 -5.68
CA ALA A 93 -4.42 -1.41 -4.33
C ALA A 93 -5.80 -2.09 -4.32
N MET A 94 -6.71 -1.70 -5.21
CA MET A 94 -8.03 -2.32 -5.35
C MET A 94 -7.94 -3.80 -5.72
N MET A 95 -7.06 -4.16 -6.66
CA MET A 95 -6.83 -5.55 -7.03
C MET A 95 -6.24 -6.36 -5.87
N ALA A 96 -5.30 -5.79 -5.12
CA ALA A 96 -4.74 -6.43 -3.93
C ALA A 96 -5.79 -6.65 -2.84
N VAL A 97 -6.63 -5.64 -2.55
CA VAL A 97 -7.77 -5.78 -1.63
C VAL A 97 -8.71 -6.87 -2.10
N ARG A 98 -9.03 -6.93 -3.39
CA ARG A 98 -9.89 -7.97 -3.94
C ARG A 98 -9.33 -9.37 -3.70
N VAL A 99 -8.04 -9.56 -3.97
CA VAL A 99 -7.36 -10.85 -3.71
C VAL A 99 -7.41 -11.21 -2.23
N LEU A 100 -7.25 -10.25 -1.32
CA LEU A 100 -7.36 -10.51 0.12
C LEU A 100 -8.78 -10.93 0.52
N LEU A 101 -9.82 -10.29 -0.03
CA LEU A 101 -11.20 -10.68 0.20
C LEU A 101 -11.51 -12.08 -0.35
N ASP A 102 -10.95 -12.43 -1.51
CA ASP A 102 -11.09 -13.77 -2.10
C ASP A 102 -10.38 -14.86 -1.25
N HIS A 103 -9.49 -14.46 -0.32
CA HIS A 103 -8.83 -15.30 0.68
C HIS A 103 -9.49 -15.21 2.09
N ASP A 104 -10.77 -14.84 2.14
CA ASP A 104 -11.59 -14.76 3.37
C ASP A 104 -11.09 -13.74 4.41
N VAL A 105 -10.29 -12.74 4.01
CA VAL A 105 -9.95 -11.62 4.89
C VAL A 105 -11.16 -10.69 5.03
N GLN A 106 -11.49 -10.30 6.26
CA GLN A 106 -12.57 -9.35 6.50
C GLN A 106 -12.16 -7.94 6.06
N GLU A 107 -13.05 -7.26 5.33
CA GLU A 107 -12.78 -5.93 4.76
C GLU A 107 -12.42 -4.88 5.83
N ASP A 108 -13.05 -4.93 7.00
CA ASP A 108 -12.79 -4.06 8.16
C ASP A 108 -11.43 -4.29 8.83
N ARG A 109 -10.75 -5.39 8.48
CA ARG A 109 -9.43 -5.74 9.01
C ARG A 109 -8.29 -5.40 8.05
N ILE A 110 -8.61 -4.82 6.89
CA ILE A 110 -7.63 -4.44 5.89
C ILE A 110 -7.28 -2.96 6.10
N PHE A 111 -6.00 -2.70 6.35
CA PHE A 111 -5.42 -1.38 6.44
C PHE A 111 -4.56 -1.13 5.20
N LEU A 112 -4.99 -0.22 4.33
CA LEU A 112 -4.18 0.26 3.21
C LEU A 112 -3.25 1.37 3.69
N LEU A 113 -1.96 1.06 3.83
CA LEU A 113 -0.91 1.99 4.20
C LEU A 113 -0.20 2.52 2.95
N SER A 114 -0.16 3.85 2.78
CA SER A 114 0.57 4.48 1.69
C SER A 114 1.30 5.75 2.09
N LEU A 115 2.45 6.04 1.50
CA LEU A 115 3.16 7.29 1.77
C LEU A 115 2.46 8.45 1.05
N LEU A 116 2.25 8.30 -0.26
CA LEU A 116 1.58 9.31 -1.09
C LEU A 116 0.39 8.73 -1.81
N MET A 117 -0.75 9.41 -1.73
CA MET A 117 -1.95 9.00 -2.45
C MET A 117 -2.51 10.17 -3.27
N ALA A 118 -2.96 9.90 -4.49
CA ALA A 118 -3.71 10.88 -5.25
C ALA A 118 -5.17 10.91 -4.80
N GLU A 119 -5.81 12.08 -4.88
CA GLU A 119 -7.24 12.25 -4.56
C GLU A 119 -8.13 11.24 -5.32
N MET A 120 -7.86 11.02 -6.61
CA MET A 120 -8.58 9.99 -7.40
C MET A 120 -8.38 8.57 -6.86
N GLY A 121 -7.17 8.23 -6.41
CA GLY A 121 -6.87 6.92 -5.83
C GLY A 121 -7.60 6.69 -4.50
N VAL A 122 -7.63 7.70 -3.63
CA VAL A 122 -8.40 7.66 -2.38
C VAL A 122 -9.88 7.40 -2.68
N HIS A 123 -10.47 8.21 -3.56
CA HIS A 123 -11.90 8.08 -3.88
C HIS A 123 -12.22 6.73 -4.52
N SER A 124 -11.37 6.24 -5.42
CA SER A 124 -11.58 4.94 -6.08
C SER A 124 -11.57 3.79 -5.08
N VAL A 125 -10.59 3.76 -4.18
CA VAL A 125 -10.50 2.71 -3.14
C VAL A 125 -11.64 2.84 -2.13
N ALA A 126 -11.93 4.04 -1.64
CA ALA A 126 -12.99 4.26 -0.65
C ALA A 126 -14.39 3.96 -1.21
N TYR A 127 -14.62 4.23 -2.50
CA TYR A 127 -15.89 3.89 -3.17
C TYR A 127 -16.04 2.39 -3.38
N ALA A 128 -14.96 1.70 -3.77
CA ALA A 128 -14.99 0.25 -4.01
C ALA A 128 -15.05 -0.56 -2.71
N PHE A 129 -14.38 -0.10 -1.65
CA PHE A 129 -14.23 -0.81 -0.38
C PHE A 129 -14.43 0.14 0.82
N PRO A 130 -15.67 0.44 1.20
CA PRO A 130 -15.97 1.44 2.22
C PRO A 130 -15.57 1.03 3.65
N ARG A 131 -15.29 -0.26 3.90
CA ARG A 131 -14.86 -0.73 5.23
C ARG A 131 -13.34 -0.82 5.37
N VAL A 132 -12.59 -0.66 4.28
CA VAL A 132 -11.12 -0.64 4.33
C VAL A 132 -10.64 0.64 5.01
N HIS A 133 -9.66 0.49 5.89
CA HIS A 133 -9.03 1.63 6.55
C HIS A 133 -7.85 2.14 5.72
N ILE A 134 -7.96 3.35 5.17
CA ILE A 134 -6.88 4.00 4.42
C ILE A 134 -6.06 4.88 5.37
N ILE A 135 -4.75 4.62 5.41
CA ILE A 135 -3.77 5.39 6.18
C ILE A 135 -2.75 5.94 5.18
N THR A 136 -2.68 7.27 5.06
CA THR A 136 -1.70 7.90 4.19
C THR A 136 -1.04 9.11 4.81
N THR A 137 0.22 9.39 4.44
CA THR A 137 0.97 10.52 5.01
C THR A 137 0.65 11.84 4.31
N ALA A 138 0.42 11.82 2.99
CA ALA A 138 0.02 12.99 2.24
C ALA A 138 -0.89 12.61 1.06
N VAL A 139 -1.83 13.51 0.75
CA VAL A 139 -2.75 13.39 -0.37
C VAL A 139 -2.53 14.54 -1.34
N ASP A 140 -2.24 14.21 -2.60
CA ASP A 140 -2.03 15.17 -3.67
C ASP A 140 -3.24 15.29 -4.60
N LYS A 141 -3.57 16.53 -4.98
CA LYS A 141 -4.74 16.87 -5.80
C LYS A 141 -4.53 16.67 -7.30
N ARG A 142 -3.28 16.58 -7.75
CA ARG A 142 -2.94 16.53 -9.19
C ARG A 142 -2.16 15.26 -9.52
N VAL A 143 -2.72 14.52 -10.44
CA VAL A 143 -2.05 13.42 -11.14
C VAL A 143 -1.78 13.92 -12.56
N ASN A 144 -0.57 13.74 -13.07
CA ASN A 144 -0.23 14.07 -14.46
C ASN A 144 -0.90 13.10 -15.44
N GLU A 145 -0.88 13.41 -16.74
CA GLU A 145 -1.43 12.57 -17.81
C GLU A 145 -0.82 11.15 -17.85
N GLU A 146 0.41 10.99 -17.33
CA GLU A 146 1.09 9.69 -17.19
C GLU A 146 0.74 8.93 -15.88
N PHE A 147 -0.24 9.40 -15.12
CA PHE A 147 -0.66 8.85 -13.82
C PHE A 147 0.38 8.99 -12.69
N HIS A 148 1.29 9.95 -12.79
CA HIS A 148 2.24 10.29 -11.73
C HIS A 148 1.70 11.41 -10.83
N ILE A 149 1.94 11.29 -9.52
CA ILE A 149 1.58 12.31 -8.54
C ILE A 149 2.55 13.48 -8.69
N ILE A 150 2.04 14.72 -8.83
CA ILE A 150 2.86 15.95 -8.90
C ILE A 150 2.64 16.77 -7.62
N PRO A 151 3.71 17.23 -6.92
CA PRO A 151 5.14 17.19 -7.31
C PRO A 151 5.83 15.84 -7.12
N GLY A 152 5.21 14.88 -6.41
CA GLY A 152 5.67 13.50 -6.30
C GLY A 152 6.93 13.30 -5.45
N ILE A 153 7.15 12.07 -4.97
CA ILE A 153 8.44 11.62 -4.43
C ILE A 153 9.10 10.76 -5.51
N ASP A 154 10.24 11.21 -6.00
CA ASP A 154 11.02 10.49 -7.00
C ASP A 154 12.06 9.60 -6.29
N ARG A 155 11.94 8.28 -6.50
CA ARG A 155 12.99 7.24 -6.39
C ARG A 155 13.42 6.77 -5.00
N TYR A 156 12.88 5.62 -4.56
CA TYR A 156 13.49 4.81 -3.50
C TYR A 156 14.56 3.82 -4.03
N PHE A 157 14.35 3.23 -5.22
CA PHE A 157 15.19 2.13 -5.74
C PHE A 157 16.23 2.53 -6.81
N GLY A 158 16.31 3.82 -7.18
CA GLY A 158 17.34 4.30 -8.13
C GLY A 158 17.41 3.55 -9.46
N THR A 159 16.30 3.00 -9.95
CA THR A 159 16.26 2.26 -11.22
C THR A 159 15.91 3.23 -12.34
N ASP A 160 16.94 3.73 -13.04
CA ASP A 160 16.75 4.65 -14.16
C ASP A 160 16.13 3.92 -15.37
N GLY A 161 14.95 4.37 -15.79
CA GLY A 161 14.59 4.47 -17.21
C GLY A 161 15.10 5.82 -17.74
N PRO A 162 15.38 5.96 -19.05
CA PRO A 162 16.11 7.11 -19.58
C PRO A 162 15.45 8.43 -19.17
N SER A 163 16.26 9.29 -18.57
CA SER A 163 15.94 10.66 -18.18
C SER A 163 15.62 11.49 -19.42
N ALA A 164 14.35 11.56 -19.79
CA ALA A 164 13.90 12.40 -20.89
C ALA A 164 13.26 13.71 -20.40
N TRP A 165 13.54 14.21 -19.19
CA TRP A 165 12.97 15.49 -18.74
C TRP A 165 13.95 16.22 -17.80
N CYS A 166 15.02 16.75 -18.39
CA CYS A 166 15.79 17.85 -17.82
C CYS A 166 16.52 18.57 -18.97
N GLU A 167 15.76 19.12 -19.92
CA GLU A 167 16.28 20.10 -20.87
C GLU A 167 15.14 20.97 -21.40
N SER A 168 14.59 21.82 -20.54
CA SER A 168 13.94 23.08 -20.95
C SER A 168 13.87 24.03 -19.74
N ASP A 169 15.01 24.58 -19.36
CA ASP A 169 15.04 25.90 -18.72
C ASP A 169 16.29 26.62 -19.24
N SER A 170 16.17 27.10 -20.48
CA SER A 170 16.95 28.20 -20.99
C SER A 170 16.00 29.21 -21.64
N MET A 171 16.24 30.49 -21.30
CA MET A 171 15.54 31.72 -21.71
C MET A 171 14.27 32.08 -20.92
N ASP A 172 14.42 32.91 -19.87
CA ASP A 172 14.09 34.34 -19.97
C ASP A 172 14.53 35.14 -18.72
N CYS A 173 15.20 36.28 -19.00
CA CYS A 173 15.71 37.37 -18.14
C CYS A 173 17.05 37.18 -17.41
#